data_AF-A0A9P4Y3N9-F1
#
_entry.id   AF-A0A9P4Y3N9-F1
#
_cell.length_a   1.000
_cell.length_b   1.000
_cell.length_c   1.000
_cell.angle_alpha   90.00
_cell.angle_beta   90.00
_cell.angle_gamma   90.00
#
_symmetry.space_group_name_H-M   'P 1'
#
loop_
_entity.id
_entity.type
_entity.pdbx_description
1 polymer ?
#
loop_
_entity_poly.entity_id
_entity_poly.type
_entity_poly.pdbx_seq_one_letter_code
_entity_poly.pdbx_strand_id
1 'polypeptide(L)'
;MSFTNAPVTRTLVVGLVSSSIAATLFDLKHYFWISVNTHIWTYHQPWRALIFQLCYTNSSEVLFAAMTFYNMRVVERLWGSRKYASFLIVSHMLTSIITPSLLTFLLRPLTGGLFDYLPAGPTPLVFAVLAQFHAAVPHIYRWRMAFTTASPSTSD
;
A
#
# COMPACT_ATOMS: atom_id res chain seq x y z
N MET A 1 4.90 9.11 23.93
CA MET A 1 5.78 8.03 23.39
C MET A 1 5.18 7.26 22.20
N SER A 2 3.87 7.01 22.11
CA SER A 2 3.31 6.21 20.98
C SER A 2 3.27 6.95 19.62
N PHE A 3 2.78 8.19 19.56
CA PHE A 3 2.67 9.02 18.31
C PHE A 3 3.40 10.37 18.38
N THR A 4 4.35 10.53 19.30
CA THR A 4 5.11 11.78 19.42
C THR A 4 5.90 12.04 18.13
N ASN A 5 5.69 13.22 17.51
CA ASN A 5 6.26 13.67 16.23
C ASN A 5 5.82 12.91 14.96
N ALA A 6 4.65 12.27 14.95
CA ALA A 6 4.10 11.60 13.76
C ALA A 6 2.59 11.83 13.59
N PRO A 7 2.14 13.10 13.37
CA PRO A 7 0.72 13.41 13.27
C PRO A 7 0.03 12.75 12.07
N VAL A 8 0.72 12.54 10.94
CA VAL A 8 0.11 12.01 9.71
C VAL A 8 -0.13 10.51 9.82
N THR A 9 0.82 9.77 10.40
CA THR A 9 0.63 8.33 10.66
C THR A 9 -0.52 8.11 11.63
N ARG A 10 -0.67 8.98 12.64
CA ARG A 10 -1.79 8.91 13.59
C ARG A 10 -3.13 9.10 12.91
N THR A 11 -3.28 10.14 12.08
CA THR A 11 -4.55 10.41 11.38
C THR A 11 -4.87 9.30 10.38
N LEU A 12 -3.86 8.74 9.71
CA LEU A 12 -4.03 7.64 8.76
C LEU A 12 -4.53 6.36 9.46
N VAL A 13 -3.90 5.95 10.58
CA VAL A 13 -4.33 4.76 11.33
C VAL A 13 -5.73 4.94 11.91
N VAL A 14 -6.01 6.10 12.52
CA VAL A 14 -7.36 6.41 13.03
C VAL A 14 -8.38 6.43 11.91
N GLY A 15 -8.03 7.02 10.77
CA GLY A 15 -8.89 7.09 9.57
C GLY A 15 -9.22 5.71 8.99
N LEU A 16 -8.27 4.78 8.96
CA LEU A 16 -8.50 3.41 8.51
C LEU A 16 -9.43 2.62 9.43
N VAL A 17 -9.22 2.75 10.75
CA VAL A 17 -10.06 2.06 11.73
C VAL A 17 -11.46 2.67 11.73
N SER A 18 -11.57 4.00 11.70
CA SER A 18 -12.86 4.68 11.66
C SER A 18 -13.61 4.42 10.36
N SER A 19 -12.92 4.36 9.20
CA SER A 19 -13.56 4.03 7.93
C SER A 19 -14.07 2.59 7.91
N SER A 20 -13.35 1.64 8.50
CA SER A 20 -13.82 0.26 8.64
C SER A 20 -15.04 0.13 9.57
N ILE A 21 -15.05 0.86 10.69
CA ILE A 21 -16.19 0.93 11.60
C ILE A 21 -17.39 1.57 10.87
N ALA A 22 -17.18 2.71 10.21
CA ALA A 22 -18.22 3.40 9.45
C ALA A 22 -18.78 2.51 8.33
N ALA A 23 -17.93 1.81 7.57
CA ALA A 23 -18.37 0.89 6.54
C ALA A 23 -19.23 -0.25 7.08
N THR A 24 -18.99 -0.68 8.32
CA THR A 24 -19.81 -1.68 9.00
C THR A 24 -21.13 -1.08 9.51
N LEU A 25 -21.13 0.15 10.04
CA LEU A 25 -22.34 0.83 10.50
C LEU A 25 -23.30 1.18 9.36
N PHE A 26 -22.78 1.66 8.24
CA PHE A 26 -23.56 2.06 7.07
C PHE A 26 -23.92 0.89 6.14
N ASP A 27 -23.54 -0.34 6.51
CA ASP A 27 -23.66 -1.55 5.68
C ASP A 27 -23.12 -1.37 4.26
N LEU A 28 -22.11 -0.51 4.11
CA LEU A 28 -21.46 -0.20 2.83
C LEU A 28 -20.50 -1.30 2.41
N LYS A 29 -20.37 -2.37 3.19
CA LYS A 29 -19.54 -3.53 2.85
C LYS A 29 -19.79 -3.93 1.40
N HIS A 30 -21.06 -4.02 0.98
CA HIS A 30 -21.46 -4.41 -0.38
C HIS A 30 -21.07 -3.43 -1.50
N TYR A 31 -20.70 -2.18 -1.17
CA TYR A 31 -20.24 -1.19 -2.16
C TYR A 31 -18.73 -1.22 -2.42
N PHE A 32 -17.93 -1.83 -1.55
CA PHE A 32 -16.47 -1.82 -1.70
C PHE A 32 -15.94 -2.92 -2.64
N TRP A 33 -16.70 -3.99 -2.85
CA TRP A 33 -16.36 -5.03 -3.84
C TRP A 33 -16.56 -4.46 -5.25
N ILE A 34 -15.47 -4.42 -6.04
CA ILE A 34 -15.53 -4.02 -7.44
C ILE A 34 -15.55 -5.28 -8.30
N SER A 35 -16.69 -5.52 -8.96
CA SER A 35 -16.78 -6.37 -10.14
C SER A 35 -16.57 -5.51 -11.39
N VAL A 36 -15.49 -5.75 -12.13
CA VAL A 36 -14.96 -4.87 -13.19
C VAL A 36 -15.86 -4.83 -14.42
N ASN A 37 -16.54 -5.94 -14.76
CA ASN A 37 -17.33 -6.11 -15.96
C ASN A 37 -18.62 -5.27 -15.92
N THR A 38 -19.36 -5.31 -14.82
CA THR A 38 -20.65 -4.61 -14.72
C THR A 38 -20.47 -3.11 -14.46
N HIS A 39 -19.51 -2.70 -13.62
CA HIS A 39 -19.49 -1.32 -13.12
C HIS A 39 -18.68 -0.32 -13.96
N ILE A 40 -17.61 -0.76 -14.61
CA ILE A 40 -16.74 0.15 -15.38
C ILE A 40 -17.27 0.28 -16.82
N TRP A 41 -17.70 -0.82 -17.43
CA TRP A 41 -18.16 -0.83 -18.81
C TRP A 41 -19.64 -0.51 -18.99
N THR A 42 -20.53 -1.01 -18.12
CA THR A 42 -21.97 -0.73 -18.24
C THR A 42 -22.38 0.57 -17.54
N TYR A 43 -21.86 0.84 -16.34
CA TYR A 43 -22.35 1.94 -15.48
C TYR A 43 -21.51 3.22 -15.47
N HIS A 44 -20.30 3.23 -16.05
CA HIS A 44 -19.41 4.42 -16.07
C HIS A 44 -19.30 5.11 -14.69
N GLN A 45 -19.02 4.35 -13.62
CA GLN A 45 -18.89 4.89 -12.26
C GLN A 45 -17.43 5.01 -11.81
N PRO A 46 -16.68 6.05 -12.24
CA PRO A 46 -15.26 6.21 -11.89
C PRO A 46 -15.05 6.51 -10.40
N TRP A 47 -16.06 7.05 -9.71
CA TRP A 47 -15.97 7.38 -8.29
C TRP A 47 -15.73 6.14 -7.40
N ARG A 48 -16.17 4.95 -7.82
CA ARG A 48 -15.88 3.70 -7.08
C ARG A 48 -14.39 3.35 -7.09
N ALA A 49 -13.65 3.77 -8.12
CA ALA A 49 -12.20 3.64 -8.17
C ALA A 49 -11.47 4.51 -7.13
N LEU A 50 -12.08 5.58 -6.63
CA LEU A 50 -11.49 6.38 -5.55
C LEU A 50 -11.81 5.77 -4.18
N ILE A 51 -13.02 5.23 -4.04
CA ILE A 51 -13.54 4.78 -2.74
C ILE A 51 -13.03 3.39 -2.33
N PHE A 52 -12.65 2.51 -3.28
CA PHE A 52 -12.21 1.13 -2.95
C PHE A 52 -10.95 1.04 -2.09
N GLN A 53 -10.12 2.09 -2.09
CA GLN A 53 -8.89 2.13 -1.29
C GLN A 53 -9.12 2.65 0.12
N LEU A 54 -10.28 3.23 0.42
CA LEU A 54 -10.52 3.85 1.72
C LEU A 54 -10.92 2.84 2.80
N CYS A 55 -11.31 1.63 2.43
CA CYS A 55 -11.79 0.61 3.36
C CYS A 55 -11.37 -0.80 2.97
N TYR A 56 -10.97 -1.58 3.97
CA TYR A 56 -10.89 -3.04 3.87
C TYR A 56 -12.24 -3.65 4.24
N THR A 57 -12.63 -4.73 3.58
CA THR A 57 -13.84 -5.50 3.90
C THR A 57 -13.61 -6.48 5.05
N ASN A 58 -12.37 -6.95 5.24
CA ASN A 58 -11.97 -7.90 6.27
C ASN A 58 -11.31 -7.22 7.48
N SER A 59 -11.76 -7.56 8.69
CA SER A 59 -11.20 -7.01 9.93
C SER A 59 -9.74 -7.41 10.17
N SER A 60 -9.32 -8.61 9.73
CA SER A 60 -7.93 -9.06 9.81
C SER A 60 -7.00 -8.20 8.96
N GLU A 61 -7.42 -7.86 7.75
CA GLU A 61 -6.66 -7.01 6.83
C GLU A 61 -6.51 -5.58 7.36
N VAL A 62 -7.56 -5.03 7.98
CA VAL A 62 -7.48 -3.73 8.69
C VAL A 62 -6.42 -3.77 9.78
N LEU A 63 -6.39 -4.83 10.58
CA LEU A 63 -5.42 -4.98 11.67
C LEU A 63 -3.99 -5.04 11.11
N PHE A 64 -3.75 -5.86 10.10
CA PHE A 64 -2.42 -5.96 9.47
C PHE A 64 -1.98 -4.63 8.85
N ALA A 65 -2.88 -3.94 8.16
CA ALA A 65 -2.58 -2.64 7.58
C ALA A 65 -2.27 -1.58 8.67
N ALA A 66 -3.11 -1.50 9.71
CA ALA A 66 -2.89 -0.58 10.83
C ALA A 66 -1.57 -0.84 11.55
N MET A 67 -1.22 -2.11 11.78
CA MET A 67 0.06 -2.50 12.38
C MET A 67 1.24 -2.09 11.48
N THR A 68 1.08 -2.25 10.17
CA THR A 68 2.11 -1.88 9.20
C THR A 68 2.33 -0.36 9.16
N PHE A 69 1.26 0.43 9.07
CA PHE A 69 1.34 1.89 9.12
C PHE A 69 1.93 2.38 10.44
N TYR A 70 1.60 1.75 11.56
CA TYR A 70 2.19 2.09 12.84
C TYR A 70 3.73 1.90 12.86
N ASN A 71 4.24 0.82 12.24
CA ASN A 71 5.67 0.60 12.11
C ASN A 71 6.34 1.63 11.17
N MET A 72 5.64 2.07 10.13
CA MET A 72 6.12 3.05 9.15
C MET A 72 6.27 4.49 9.66
N ARG A 73 5.90 4.77 10.93
CA ARG A 73 6.16 6.07 11.60
C ARG A 73 7.60 6.56 11.49
N VAL A 74 8.55 5.64 11.29
CA VAL A 74 9.97 5.96 11.07
C VAL A 74 10.17 6.79 9.79
N VAL A 75 9.41 6.51 8.74
CA VAL A 75 9.47 7.24 7.46
C VAL A 75 9.01 8.69 7.64
N GLU A 76 7.91 8.91 8.38
CA GLU A 76 7.42 10.26 8.67
C GLU A 76 8.45 11.10 9.43
N ARG A 77 9.21 10.48 10.35
CA ARG A 77 10.27 11.15 11.11
C ARG A 77 11.49 11.49 10.26
N LEU A 78 11.82 10.66 9.27
CA LEU A 78 12.95 10.91 8.36
C LEU A 78 12.65 12.02 7.35
N TRP A 79 11.44 12.06 6.81
CA TRP A 79 11.08 12.97 5.71
C TRP A 79 10.38 14.26 6.18
N GLY A 80 9.82 14.23 7.38
CA GLY A 80 8.93 15.26 7.89
C GLY A 80 7.49 15.08 7.42
N SER A 81 6.55 15.53 8.27
CA SER A 81 5.11 15.36 8.09
C SER A 81 4.58 15.91 6.75
N ARG A 82 5.05 17.07 6.28
CA ARG A 82 4.54 17.71 5.05
C ARG A 82 4.84 16.87 3.79
N LYS A 83 6.08 16.39 3.65
CA LYS A 83 6.51 15.57 2.50
C LYS A 83 5.84 14.20 2.51
N TYR A 84 5.71 13.61 3.69
CA TYR A 84 5.04 12.34 3.85
C TYR A 84 3.54 12.42 3.48
N ALA A 85 2.84 13.48 3.91
CA ALA A 85 1.45 13.70 3.54
C ALA A 85 1.27 13.87 2.02
N SER A 86 2.11 14.68 1.35
CA SER A 86 2.04 14.83 -0.10
C SER A 86 2.31 13.52 -0.84
N PHE A 87 3.26 12.72 -0.34
CA PHE A 87 3.56 11.40 -0.91
C PHE A 87 2.36 10.46 -0.81
N LEU A 88 1.69 10.42 0.35
CA LEU A 88 0.50 9.59 0.54
C LEU A 88 -0.65 10.00 -0.38
N ILE A 89 -0.92 11.30 -0.53
CA ILE A 89 -1.99 11.80 -1.40
C ILE A 89 -1.69 11.45 -2.87
N VAL A 90 -0.46 11.69 -3.32
CA VAL A 90 -0.05 11.38 -4.69
C VAL A 90 -0.06 9.88 -4.93
N SER A 91 0.44 9.07 -3.99
CA SER A 91 0.40 7.61 -4.08
C SER A 91 -1.04 7.10 -4.13
N HIS A 92 -1.95 7.65 -3.33
CA HIS A 92 -3.36 7.29 -3.34
C HIS A 92 -4.01 7.59 -4.70
N MET A 93 -3.79 8.80 -5.23
CA MET A 93 -4.27 9.20 -6.57
C MET A 93 -3.70 8.28 -7.66
N LEU A 94 -2.38 8.04 -7.65
CA LEU A 94 -1.72 7.18 -8.62
C LEU A 94 -2.23 5.75 -8.55
N THR A 95 -2.28 5.15 -7.36
CA THR A 95 -2.81 3.79 -7.21
C THR A 95 -4.27 3.71 -7.64
N SER A 96 -5.09 4.73 -7.33
CA SER A 96 -6.51 4.74 -7.71
C SER A 96 -6.71 4.73 -9.22
N ILE A 97 -5.79 5.32 -9.98
CA ILE A 97 -5.82 5.30 -11.44
C ILE A 97 -5.17 4.02 -11.99
N ILE A 98 -4.00 3.65 -11.47
CA ILE A 98 -3.18 2.54 -11.96
C ILE A 98 -3.86 1.19 -11.72
N THR A 99 -4.42 0.93 -10.55
CA THR A 99 -5.03 -0.37 -10.23
C THR A 99 -6.19 -0.75 -11.17
N PRO A 100 -7.22 0.10 -11.41
CA PRO A 100 -8.30 -0.23 -12.33
C PRO A 100 -7.87 -0.18 -13.80
N SER A 101 -6.94 0.70 -14.19
CA SER A 101 -6.44 0.76 -15.56
C SER A 101 -5.59 -0.46 -15.93
N LEU A 102 -4.70 -0.90 -15.04
CA LEU A 102 -3.91 -2.12 -15.22
C LEU A 102 -4.81 -3.35 -15.31
N LEU A 103 -5.85 -3.43 -14.48
CA LEU A 103 -6.77 -4.56 -14.52
C LEU A 103 -7.60 -4.60 -15.81
N THR A 104 -8.08 -3.44 -16.25
CA THR A 104 -8.90 -3.32 -17.46
C THR A 104 -8.10 -3.54 -18.73
N PHE A 105 -6.87 -3.00 -18.79
CA PHE A 105 -6.05 -3.00 -20.00
C PHE A 105 -5.13 -4.21 -20.13
N LEU A 106 -4.61 -4.75 -19.02
CA LEU A 106 -3.62 -5.83 -19.05
C LEU A 106 -4.18 -7.18 -18.61
N LEU A 107 -4.84 -7.27 -17.46
CA LEU A 107 -5.32 -8.56 -16.94
C LEU A 107 -6.52 -9.11 -17.73
N ARG A 108 -7.41 -8.24 -18.20
CA ARG A 108 -8.61 -8.65 -18.94
C ARG A 108 -8.32 -9.32 -20.29
N PRO A 109 -7.48 -8.77 -21.20
CA PRO A 109 -7.14 -9.46 -22.44
C PRO A 109 -6.29 -10.72 -22.20
N LEU A 110 -5.49 -10.74 -21.13
CA LEU A 110 -4.61 -11.86 -20.84
C LEU A 110 -5.33 -13.07 -20.20
N THR A 111 -6.41 -12.84 -19.45
CA THR A 111 -7.09 -13.91 -18.67
C THR A 111 -8.49 -14.27 -19.20
N GLY A 112 -8.89 -13.78 -20.37
CA GLY A 112 -10.13 -14.24 -21.03
C GLY A 112 -11.40 -14.09 -20.19
N GLY A 113 -11.45 -13.11 -19.28
CA GLY A 113 -12.64 -12.82 -18.47
C GLY A 113 -12.81 -13.60 -17.15
N LEU A 114 -11.83 -14.41 -16.73
CA LEU A 114 -11.90 -15.15 -15.46
C LEU A 114 -11.65 -14.30 -14.20
N PHE A 115 -10.88 -13.20 -14.31
CA PHE A 115 -10.60 -12.30 -13.18
C PHE A 115 -11.43 -11.03 -13.28
N ASP A 116 -12.63 -11.07 -12.70
CA ASP A 116 -13.52 -9.90 -12.60
C ASP A 116 -13.64 -9.35 -11.17
N TYR A 117 -12.98 -9.99 -10.21
CA TYR A 117 -13.10 -9.66 -8.79
C TYR A 117 -11.87 -8.88 -8.31
N LEU A 118 -12.09 -7.65 -7.87
CA LEU A 118 -11.08 -6.86 -7.18
C LEU A 118 -11.37 -6.83 -5.68
N PRO A 119 -10.52 -7.42 -4.82
CA PRO A 119 -10.65 -7.27 -3.38
C PRO A 119 -10.44 -5.80 -3.00
N ALA A 120 -11.33 -5.28 -2.15
CA ALA A 120 -11.24 -3.91 -1.65
C ALA A 120 -10.10 -3.78 -0.64
N GLY A 121 -9.30 -2.72 -0.76
CA GLY A 121 -8.30 -2.41 0.25
C GLY A 121 -7.16 -1.50 -0.23
N PRO A 122 -6.62 -0.63 0.64
CA PRO A 122 -5.42 0.15 0.39
C PRO A 122 -4.12 -0.67 0.40
N THR A 123 -4.14 -1.93 -0.07
CA THR A 123 -2.94 -2.77 -0.15
C THR A 123 -1.83 -2.12 -0.98
N PRO A 124 -2.08 -1.46 -2.12
CA PRO A 124 -0.96 -0.91 -2.87
C PRO A 124 -0.41 0.37 -2.22
N LEU A 125 -1.23 1.08 -1.43
CA LEU A 125 -0.76 2.19 -0.59
C LEU A 125 0.21 1.68 0.49
N VAL A 126 -0.12 0.56 1.15
CA VAL A 126 0.78 -0.10 2.11
C VAL A 126 2.10 -0.48 1.43
N PHE A 127 2.04 -1.09 0.25
CA PHE A 127 3.25 -1.45 -0.51
C PHE A 127 4.06 -0.24 -0.95
N ALA A 128 3.44 0.87 -1.35
CA ALA A 128 4.14 2.09 -1.72
C ALA A 128 4.93 2.68 -0.53
N VAL A 129 4.32 2.71 0.67
CA VAL A 129 5.02 3.16 1.88
C VAL A 129 6.11 2.16 2.29
N LEU A 130 5.91 0.85 2.05
CA LEU A 130 6.89 -0.18 2.35
C LEU A 130 8.12 -0.09 1.44
N ALA A 131 7.91 0.13 0.15
CA ALA A 131 8.98 0.41 -0.81
C ALA A 131 9.77 1.65 -0.38
N GLN A 132 9.07 2.69 0.08
CA GLN A 132 9.73 3.91 0.58
C GLN A 132 10.53 3.67 1.86
N PHE A 133 10.03 2.83 2.77
CA PHE A 133 10.75 2.42 3.97
C PHE A 133 12.02 1.64 3.61
N HIS A 134 11.93 0.70 2.67
CA HIS A 134 13.08 -0.07 2.19
C HIS A 134 14.14 0.82 1.52
N ALA A 135 13.73 1.84 0.75
CA ALA A 135 14.66 2.78 0.12
C ALA A 135 15.29 3.78 1.12
N ALA A 136 14.56 4.16 2.18
CA ALA A 136 15.01 5.17 3.13
C ALA A 136 15.93 4.60 4.23
N VAL A 137 15.79 3.33 4.59
CA VAL A 137 16.63 2.69 5.62
C VAL A 137 17.89 2.12 4.95
N PRO A 138 19.09 2.70 5.19
CA PRO A 138 20.31 2.16 4.64
C PRO A 138 20.59 0.77 5.22
N HIS A 139 21.00 -0.18 4.37
CA HIS A 139 21.38 -1.52 4.81
C HIS A 139 22.64 -1.45 5.69
N ILE A 140 22.47 -1.65 7.00
CA ILE A 140 23.53 -1.49 8.01
C ILE A 140 24.62 -2.58 7.89
N TYR A 141 24.29 -3.76 7.33
CA TYR A 141 25.24 -4.86 7.19
C TYR A 141 25.49 -5.20 5.72
N ARG A 142 26.63 -4.74 5.18
CA ARG A 142 27.24 -5.33 3.99
C ARG A 142 28.27 -6.35 4.46
N TRP A 143 27.91 -7.63 4.42
CA TRP A 143 28.87 -8.71 4.67
C TRP A 143 29.88 -8.74 3.52
N ARG A 144 31.02 -8.07 3.70
CA ARG A 144 32.17 -8.21 2.80
C ARG A 144 32.86 -9.52 3.18
N MET A 145 32.47 -10.61 2.53
CA MET A 145 33.21 -11.87 2.59
C MET A 145 34.51 -11.66 1.81
N ALA A 146 35.55 -11.22 2.51
CA ALA A 146 36.90 -11.21 1.95
C ALA A 146 37.39 -12.66 1.92
N PHE A 147 37.28 -13.31 0.77
CA PHE A 147 37.99 -14.55 0.52
C PHE A 147 39.48 -14.19 0.45
N THR A 148 40.25 -14.54 1.48
CA THR A 148 41.71 -14.47 1.42
C THR A 148 42.19 -15.42 0.33
N THR A 149 42.49 -14.91 -0.85
CA THR A 149 43.33 -15.62 -1.82
C THR A 149 44.72 -15.67 -1.22
N ALA A 150 45.09 -16.80 -0.62
CA ALA A 150 46.46 -17.07 -0.23
C ALA A 150 47.33 -16.99 -1.49
N SER A 151 48.18 -15.97 -1.60
CA SER A 151 49.20 -15.91 -2.64
C SER A 151 50.15 -17.10 -2.47
N PRO A 152 50.47 -17.86 -3.54
CA PRO A 152 51.42 -18.94 -3.44
C PRO A 152 52.79 -18.35 -3.10
N SER A 153 53.40 -18.82 -2.01
CA SER A 153 54.77 -18.51 -1.64
C SER A 153 55.71 -19.05 -2.72
N THR A 154 56.33 -18.15 -3.48
CA THR A 154 57.47 -18.45 -4.33
C THR A 154 58.59 -18.98 -3.45
N SER A 155 58.89 -20.28 -3.53
CA SER A 155 60.09 -20.87 -2.98
C SER A 155 61.22 -20.74 -4.00
N ASP A 156 62.31 -20.12 -3.58
CA ASP A 156 63.64 -20.20 -4.19
C ASP A 156 64.11 -21.67 -4.36
#